data_AF-A0A914B824-F1
#
_entry.id   AF-A0A914B824-F1
#
_cell.length_a   1.000
_cell.length_b   1.000
_cell.length_c   1.000
_cell.angle_alpha   90.00
_cell.angle_beta   90.00
_cell.angle_gamma   90.00
#
_symmetry.space_group_name_H-M   'P 1'
#
loop_
_entity.id
_entity.type
_entity.pdbx_description
1 polymer ?
#
loop_
_entity_poly.entity_id
_entity_poly.type
_entity_poly.pdbx_seq_one_letter_code
_entity_poly.pdbx_strand_id
1 'polypeptide(L)'
;MAVRESTVSRLYCVGETCGEEIIHGFLEICSQRHPRAYIMQCFCADKWANDNFEWLFTKKRFTTFDWVLLPINVDNQHWMLMVANPREQTIAVLNPTGATQNIEFYLECWRRFMRHRSDECTEKLNDWKQVTYPISLQHENSSCDVFILMYAEAILAKKPQVIMRQQHVPMYRRYIKDCIVHNTITAADGRCACSTCCQPKTRTLQWIQCDNCDLWFHFECVDLSNVNLHLDRYYCADCTATGRMLP
;
A
#
# COMPACT_ATOMS: atom_id res chain seq x y z
N MET A 1 -8.10 -1.58 -6.14
CA MET A 1 -8.45 -2.92 -6.64
C MET A 1 -9.69 -3.40 -5.89
N ALA A 2 -10.76 -3.80 -6.58
CA ALA A 2 -11.94 -4.35 -5.92
C ALA A 2 -11.68 -5.82 -5.54
N VAL A 3 -11.71 -6.15 -4.24
CA VAL A 3 -11.56 -7.53 -3.74
C VAL A 3 -12.89 -8.26 -3.93
N ARG A 4 -12.89 -9.40 -4.63
CA ARG A 4 -14.09 -10.20 -4.88
C ARG A 4 -14.58 -10.87 -3.58
N GLU A 5 -15.89 -11.04 -3.43
CA GLU A 5 -16.49 -11.67 -2.24
C GLU A 5 -16.00 -13.11 -2.01
N SER A 6 -15.77 -13.87 -3.08
CA SER A 6 -15.16 -15.21 -3.04
C SER A 6 -13.69 -15.22 -2.57
N THR A 7 -13.00 -14.08 -2.61
CA THR A 7 -11.63 -13.95 -2.09
C THR A 7 -11.67 -13.65 -0.59
N VAL A 8 -12.66 -12.87 -0.15
CA VAL A 8 -12.89 -12.57 1.28
C VAL A 8 -13.24 -13.83 2.07
N SER A 9 -13.82 -14.86 1.43
CA SER A 9 -14.13 -16.15 2.09
C SER A 9 -12.90 -16.84 2.71
N ARG A 10 -11.69 -16.60 2.20
CA ARG A 10 -10.43 -17.14 2.75
C ARG A 10 -10.09 -16.59 4.14
N LEU A 11 -10.63 -15.42 4.50
CA LEU A 11 -10.53 -14.88 5.87
C LEU A 11 -11.39 -15.67 6.88
N TYR A 12 -12.32 -16.50 6.42
CA TYR A 12 -13.24 -17.27 7.28
C TYR A 12 -12.68 -18.63 7.68
N CYS A 13 -11.73 -19.19 6.92
CA CYS A 13 -11.15 -20.49 7.21
C CYS A 13 -9.98 -20.34 8.18
N VAL A 14 -10.13 -20.90 9.38
CA VAL A 14 -9.04 -20.96 10.36
C VAL A 14 -7.89 -21.76 9.76
N GLY A 15 -6.72 -21.13 9.61
CA GLY A 15 -5.51 -21.77 9.05
C GLY A 15 -5.28 -21.52 7.55
N GLU A 16 -6.13 -20.77 6.85
CA GLU A 16 -5.86 -20.38 5.47
C GLU A 16 -5.06 -19.07 5.38
N THR A 17 -4.06 -19.07 4.51
CA THR A 17 -3.28 -17.89 4.15
C THR A 17 -4.08 -16.96 3.25
N CYS A 18 -3.97 -15.66 3.51
CA CYS A 18 -4.53 -14.61 2.67
C CYS A 18 -3.84 -14.59 1.30
N GLY A 19 -4.63 -14.36 0.25
CA GLY A 19 -4.11 -14.03 -1.06
C GLY A 19 -3.58 -12.59 -1.13
N GLU A 20 -2.83 -12.30 -2.18
CA GLU A 20 -2.23 -10.98 -2.44
C GLU A 20 -3.28 -9.87 -2.47
N GLU A 21 -4.50 -10.17 -2.93
CA GLU A 21 -5.58 -9.20 -3.06
C GLU A 21 -6.09 -8.72 -1.69
N ILE A 22 -6.09 -9.58 -0.68
CA ILE A 22 -6.46 -9.21 0.69
C ILE A 22 -5.36 -8.33 1.30
N ILE A 23 -4.10 -8.75 1.12
CA ILE A 23 -2.94 -8.03 1.68
C ILE A 23 -2.88 -6.63 1.09
N HIS A 24 -2.89 -6.50 -0.24
CA HIS A 24 -2.90 -5.20 -0.90
C HIS A 24 -4.17 -4.40 -0.61
N GLY A 25 -5.33 -5.04 -0.60
CA GLY A 25 -6.60 -4.37 -0.30
C GLY A 25 -6.59 -3.73 1.09
N PHE A 26 -6.10 -4.45 2.10
CA PHE A 26 -6.02 -3.91 3.46
C PHE A 26 -4.92 -2.86 3.64
N LEU A 27 -3.73 -3.08 3.06
CA LEU A 27 -2.65 -2.08 3.12
C LEU A 27 -3.04 -0.76 2.45
N GLU A 28 -3.84 -0.81 1.38
CA GLU A 28 -4.39 0.38 0.72
C GLU A 28 -5.41 1.11 1.62
N ILE A 29 -6.23 0.37 2.36
CA ILE A 29 -7.12 1.00 3.37
C ILE A 29 -6.29 1.70 4.46
N CYS A 30 -5.17 1.09 4.85
CA CYS A 30 -4.24 1.71 5.79
C CYS A 30 -3.58 2.97 5.21
N SER A 31 -3.13 2.97 3.94
CA SER A 31 -2.54 4.17 3.31
C SER A 31 -3.56 5.31 3.15
N GLN A 32 -4.84 5.02 2.94
CA GLN A 32 -5.89 6.03 2.93
C GLN A 32 -6.04 6.75 4.28
N ARG A 33 -5.89 6.01 5.39
CA ARG A 33 -5.88 6.58 6.76
C ARG A 33 -4.55 7.27 7.09
N HIS A 34 -3.48 6.90 6.40
CA HIS A 34 -2.12 7.39 6.60
C HIS A 34 -1.53 7.87 5.25
N PRO A 35 -1.95 9.03 4.73
CA PRO A 35 -1.66 9.47 3.34
C PRO A 35 -0.18 9.73 3.03
N ARG A 36 0.69 9.68 4.05
CA ARG A 36 2.15 9.71 3.91
C ARG A 36 2.76 8.31 3.87
N ALA A 37 1.96 7.27 3.68
CA ALA A 37 2.40 5.90 3.46
C ALA A 37 2.17 5.50 1.99
N TYR A 38 3.19 4.93 1.37
CA TYR A 38 3.09 4.37 0.02
C TYR A 38 3.20 2.85 0.08
N ILE A 39 2.27 2.16 -0.58
CA ILE A 39 2.26 0.70 -0.66
C ILE A 39 2.81 0.29 -2.02
N MET A 40 3.97 -0.38 -2.03
CA MET A 40 4.53 -0.99 -3.23
C MET A 40 3.85 -2.31 -3.52
N GLN A 41 3.77 -2.67 -4.80
CA GLN A 41 3.20 -3.94 -5.25
C GLN A 41 4.15 -5.10 -4.91
N CYS A 42 3.62 -6.24 -4.43
CA CYS A 42 4.43 -7.38 -3.98
C CYS A 42 5.37 -7.92 -5.08
N PHE A 43 4.92 -7.93 -6.34
CA PHE A 43 5.72 -8.39 -7.49
C PHE A 43 7.03 -7.62 -7.69
N CYS A 44 7.18 -6.43 -7.07
CA CYS A 44 8.43 -5.67 -7.14
C CYS A 44 9.59 -6.48 -6.56
N ALA A 45 9.34 -7.23 -5.48
CA ALA A 45 10.35 -8.07 -4.85
C ALA A 45 10.89 -9.14 -5.82
N ASP A 46 10.00 -9.81 -6.56
CA ASP A 46 10.36 -10.82 -7.56
C ASP A 46 11.13 -10.23 -8.74
N LYS A 47 10.72 -9.04 -9.20
CA LYS A 47 11.44 -8.36 -10.29
C LYS A 47 12.85 -7.98 -9.88
N TRP A 48 13.02 -7.39 -8.70
CA TRP A 48 14.33 -6.97 -8.21
C TRP A 48 15.26 -8.15 -7.90
N ALA A 49 14.69 -9.29 -7.46
CA ALA A 49 15.41 -10.54 -7.29
C ALA A 49 16.05 -11.05 -8.59
N ASN A 50 15.51 -10.65 -9.74
CA ASN A 50 15.99 -11.02 -11.08
C ASN A 50 16.67 -9.84 -11.80
N ASP A 51 17.13 -8.83 -11.05
CA ASP A 51 17.79 -7.63 -11.59
C ASP A 51 16.95 -6.82 -12.58
N ASN A 52 15.63 -7.02 -12.58
CA ASN A 52 14.71 -6.23 -13.38
C ASN A 52 14.28 -4.98 -12.58
N PHE A 53 14.88 -3.85 -12.93
CA PHE A 53 14.59 -2.54 -12.36
C PHE A 53 13.84 -1.60 -13.34
N GLU A 54 13.10 -2.13 -14.32
CA GLU A 54 12.37 -1.32 -15.32
C GLU A 54 11.34 -0.37 -14.69
N TRP A 55 10.73 -0.78 -13.58
CA TRP A 55 9.78 0.04 -12.84
C TRP A 55 10.44 0.73 -11.67
N LEU A 56 11.15 1.82 -11.97
CA LEU A 56 11.79 2.67 -10.98
C LEU A 56 10.82 3.57 -10.22
N PHE A 57 9.54 3.64 -10.63
CA PHE A 57 8.52 4.54 -10.06
C PHE A 57 8.91 6.03 -10.13
N THR A 58 9.64 6.47 -11.16
CA THR A 58 10.25 7.82 -11.25
C THR A 58 9.28 8.98 -11.05
N LYS A 59 7.99 8.79 -11.33
CA LYS A 59 6.92 9.78 -11.10
C LYS A 59 6.51 9.95 -9.64
N LYS A 60 6.73 8.96 -8.79
CA LYS A 60 6.44 9.06 -7.33
C LYS A 60 7.65 9.69 -6.66
N ARG A 61 7.47 10.63 -5.74
CA ARG A 61 8.58 11.22 -4.95
C ARG A 61 8.65 10.55 -3.59
N PHE A 62 9.69 9.75 -3.33
CA PHE A 62 9.76 8.97 -2.10
C PHE A 62 9.90 9.85 -0.85
N THR A 63 10.54 11.02 -0.97
CA THR A 63 10.69 12.01 0.12
C THR A 63 9.36 12.61 0.60
N THR A 64 8.26 12.46 -0.15
CA THR A 64 6.94 12.94 0.32
C THR A 64 6.30 11.98 1.31
N PHE A 65 6.74 10.72 1.36
CA PHE A 65 6.23 9.69 2.25
C PHE A 65 7.07 9.58 3.52
N ASP A 66 6.41 9.28 4.64
CA ASP A 66 7.07 8.86 5.87
C ASP A 66 7.44 7.37 5.79
N TRP A 67 6.61 6.57 5.11
CA TRP A 67 6.78 5.13 5.00
C TRP A 67 6.55 4.65 3.58
N VAL A 68 7.43 3.76 3.12
CA VAL A 68 7.22 2.91 1.96
C VAL A 68 7.14 1.47 2.47
N LEU A 69 6.02 0.80 2.21
CA LEU A 69 5.75 -0.56 2.64
C LEU A 69 5.72 -1.48 1.43
N LEU A 70 6.43 -2.61 1.50
CA LEU A 70 6.44 -3.63 0.46
C LEU A 70 6.15 -5.00 1.11
N PRO A 71 4.95 -5.57 0.92
CA PRO A 71 4.71 -6.97 1.25
C PRO A 71 5.52 -7.85 0.29
N ILE A 72 6.25 -8.82 0.83
CA ILE A 72 7.11 -9.72 0.08
C ILE A 72 6.53 -11.13 0.19
N ASN A 73 6.24 -11.74 -0.96
CA ASN A 73 5.76 -13.10 -1.08
C ASN A 73 6.92 -14.03 -1.42
N VAL A 74 7.40 -14.81 -0.46
CA VAL A 74 8.48 -15.77 -0.66
C VAL A 74 7.88 -17.10 -1.11
N ASP A 75 8.19 -17.51 -2.34
CA ASP A 75 7.82 -18.79 -2.95
C ASP A 75 6.31 -19.12 -2.89
N ASN A 76 5.44 -18.11 -2.86
CA ASN A 76 3.99 -18.26 -2.67
C ASN A 76 3.57 -18.97 -1.37
N GLN A 77 4.47 -19.03 -0.38
CA GLN A 77 4.26 -19.77 0.87
C GLN A 77 4.41 -18.91 2.11
N HIS A 78 5.19 -17.83 2.05
CA HIS A 78 5.55 -17.06 3.24
C HIS A 78 5.57 -15.56 2.99
N TRP A 79 4.95 -14.80 3.89
CA TRP A 79 4.88 -13.35 3.79
C TRP A 79 5.86 -12.68 4.76
N MET A 80 6.59 -11.71 4.24
CA MET A 80 7.38 -10.76 5.01
C MET A 80 6.96 -9.33 4.67
N LEU A 81 7.30 -8.37 5.52
CA LEU A 81 7.06 -6.95 5.25
C LEU A 81 8.38 -6.19 5.24
N MET A 82 8.74 -5.62 4.09
CA MET A 82 9.79 -4.62 4.04
C MET A 82 9.19 -3.24 4.34
N VAL A 83 9.87 -2.52 5.22
CA VAL A 83 9.46 -1.19 5.67
C VAL A 83 10.64 -0.24 5.52
N ALA A 84 10.41 0.84 4.79
CA ALA A 84 11.43 1.83 4.49
C ALA A 84 10.96 3.20 4.93
N ASN A 85 11.81 3.96 5.61
CA ASN A 85 11.59 5.37 5.92
C ASN A 85 12.51 6.21 5.00
N PRO A 86 11.98 6.84 3.95
CA PRO A 86 12.78 7.61 3.00
C PRO A 86 13.49 8.82 3.60
N ARG A 87 12.91 9.43 4.65
CA ARG A 87 13.49 10.61 5.31
C ARG A 87 14.74 10.25 6.11
N GLU A 88 14.69 9.12 6.81
CA GLU A 88 15.80 8.63 7.62
C GLU A 88 16.76 7.73 6.81
N GLN A 89 16.37 7.37 5.58
CA GLN A 89 17.01 6.35 4.75
C GLN A 89 17.23 5.05 5.53
N THR A 90 16.23 4.64 6.32
CA THR A 90 16.28 3.40 7.10
C THR A 90 15.38 2.34 6.49
N ILE A 91 15.82 1.09 6.54
CA ILE A 91 15.08 -0.06 6.02
C ILE A 91 15.11 -1.23 6.99
N ALA A 92 13.99 -1.95 7.10
CA ALA A 92 13.93 -3.24 7.78
C ALA A 92 13.08 -4.23 6.98
N VAL A 93 13.36 -5.53 7.15
CA VAL A 93 12.47 -6.61 6.74
C VAL A 93 11.95 -7.27 8.01
N LEU A 94 10.63 -7.23 8.20
CA LEU A 94 9.94 -7.84 9.32
C LEU A 94 9.47 -9.23 8.90
N ASN A 95 10.05 -10.25 9.52
CA ASN A 95 9.71 -11.64 9.26
C ASN A 95 8.95 -12.25 10.45
N PRO A 96 7.65 -12.58 10.29
CA PRO A 96 6.84 -13.20 11.34
C PRO A 96 7.43 -14.49 11.94
N THR A 97 8.18 -15.30 11.17
CA THR A 97 8.78 -16.55 11.68
C THR A 97 10.04 -16.32 12.50
N GLY A 98 10.62 -15.11 12.46
CA GLY A 98 11.93 -14.82 13.03
C GLY A 98 13.10 -15.44 12.25
N ALA A 99 12.82 -16.20 11.19
CA ALA A 99 13.87 -16.74 10.33
C ALA A 99 14.60 -15.58 9.63
N THR A 100 15.91 -15.67 9.55
CA THR A 100 16.74 -14.65 8.89
C THR A 100 17.04 -14.96 7.43
N GLN A 101 16.60 -16.14 6.96
CA GLN A 101 16.72 -16.52 5.56
C GLN A 101 16.03 -15.48 4.68
N ASN A 102 16.67 -15.14 3.56
CA ASN A 102 16.21 -14.15 2.58
C ASN A 102 16.17 -12.69 3.04
N ILE A 103 16.35 -12.36 4.33
CA ILE A 103 16.33 -10.97 4.81
C ILE A 103 17.41 -10.13 4.11
N GLU A 104 18.67 -10.55 4.17
CA GLU A 104 19.77 -9.79 3.55
C GLU A 104 19.62 -9.71 2.03
N PHE A 105 19.11 -10.77 1.41
CA PHE A 105 18.84 -10.81 -0.02
C PHE A 105 17.86 -9.70 -0.45
N TYR A 106 16.71 -9.58 0.22
CA TYR A 106 15.74 -8.54 -0.10
C TYR A 106 16.22 -7.13 0.29
N LEU A 107 16.99 -7.00 1.38
CA LEU A 107 17.64 -5.73 1.72
C LEU A 107 18.59 -5.27 0.61
N GLU A 108 19.39 -6.18 0.04
CA GLU A 108 20.26 -5.83 -1.08
C GLU A 108 19.47 -5.51 -2.36
N CYS A 109 18.39 -6.24 -2.64
CA CYS A 109 17.48 -5.92 -3.74
C CYS A 109 16.96 -4.48 -3.63
N TRP A 110 16.53 -4.06 -2.43
CA TRP A 110 16.12 -2.68 -2.19
C TRP A 110 17.26 -1.68 -2.40
N ARG A 111 18.45 -1.94 -1.85
CA ARG A 111 19.61 -1.04 -2.02
C ARG A 111 19.96 -0.87 -3.50
N ARG A 112 19.92 -1.94 -4.29
CA ARG A 112 20.14 -1.88 -5.74
C ARG A 112 19.05 -1.08 -6.46
N PHE A 113 17.79 -1.37 -6.18
CA PHE A 113 16.65 -0.60 -6.70
C PHE A 113 16.82 0.89 -6.41
N MET A 114 17.15 1.25 -5.17
CA MET A 114 17.32 2.64 -4.76
C MET A 114 18.56 3.32 -5.35
N ARG A 115 19.63 2.57 -5.65
CA ARG A 115 20.78 3.06 -6.42
C ARG A 115 20.37 3.43 -7.84
N HIS A 116 19.77 2.49 -8.59
CA HIS A 116 19.26 2.73 -9.94
C HIS A 116 18.27 3.90 -9.97
N ARG A 117 17.35 3.93 -9.02
CA ARG A 117 16.38 5.01 -8.88
C ARG A 117 17.05 6.36 -8.60
N SER A 118 18.12 6.39 -7.81
CA SER A 118 18.86 7.64 -7.51
C SER A 118 19.63 8.18 -8.72
N ASP A 119 20.01 7.32 -9.66
CA ASP A 119 20.65 7.75 -10.91
C ASP A 119 19.64 8.44 -11.83
N GLU A 120 18.40 7.93 -11.88
CA GLU A 120 17.32 8.43 -12.75
C GLU A 120 16.47 9.55 -12.11
N CYS A 121 16.39 9.59 -10.77
CA CYS A 121 15.57 10.57 -10.04
C CYS A 121 16.41 11.71 -9.47
N THR A 122 15.75 12.85 -9.23
CA THR A 122 16.36 13.98 -8.51
C THR A 122 16.63 13.67 -7.03
N GLU A 123 15.87 12.74 -6.45
CA GLU A 123 16.02 12.29 -5.07
C GLU A 123 17.23 11.37 -4.93
N LYS A 124 18.28 11.83 -4.23
CA LYS A 124 19.49 11.04 -3.97
C LYS A 124 19.30 10.19 -2.71
N LEU A 125 18.52 9.12 -2.85
CA LEU A 125 18.19 8.19 -1.77
C LEU A 125 18.97 6.89 -1.93
N ASN A 126 20.30 6.90 -1.83
CA ASN A 126 21.15 5.72 -2.06
C ASN A 126 21.96 5.24 -0.83
N ASP A 127 21.91 5.94 0.30
CA ASP A 127 22.59 5.58 1.56
C ASP A 127 21.63 4.93 2.58
N TRP A 128 21.09 3.75 2.25
CA TRP A 128 20.10 3.07 3.10
C TRP A 128 20.73 2.23 4.21
N LYS A 129 20.36 2.55 5.45
CA LYS A 129 20.83 1.85 6.66
C LYS A 129 19.79 0.84 7.13
N GLN A 130 20.26 -0.37 7.40
CA GLN A 130 19.40 -1.37 8.01
C GLN A 130 19.11 -1.00 9.47
N VAL A 131 17.85 -1.11 9.85
CA VAL A 131 17.39 -1.03 11.25
C VAL A 131 16.62 -2.28 11.61
N THR A 132 16.42 -2.50 12.91
CA THR A 132 15.60 -3.61 13.42
C THR A 132 14.49 -3.06 14.29
N TYR A 133 13.35 -3.74 14.25
CA TYR A 133 12.22 -3.45 15.13
C TYR A 133 11.98 -4.65 16.03
N PRO A 134 11.70 -4.42 17.33
CA PRO A 134 11.21 -5.51 18.16
C PRO A 134 9.82 -5.89 17.64
N ILE A 135 9.68 -7.15 17.23
CA ILE A 135 8.43 -7.73 16.71
C ILE A 135 8.02 -8.94 17.54
N SER A 136 6.71 -9.17 17.67
CA SER A 136 6.22 -10.47 18.13
C SER A 136 6.27 -11.47 16.99
N LEU A 137 6.67 -12.71 17.28
CA LEU A 137 6.74 -13.77 16.27
C LEU A 137 5.42 -14.55 16.19
N GLN A 138 5.15 -15.14 15.03
CA GLN A 138 4.09 -16.12 14.88
C GLN A 138 4.49 -17.44 15.53
N HIS A 139 3.53 -18.19 16.06
CA HIS A 139 3.79 -19.49 16.69
C HIS A 139 3.43 -20.67 15.78
N GLU A 140 2.69 -20.41 14.70
CA GLU A 140 2.21 -21.38 13.73
C GLU A 140 2.52 -20.94 12.31
N ASN A 141 2.37 -21.85 11.34
CA ASN A 141 2.84 -21.68 9.96
C ASN A 141 1.86 -20.94 9.02
N SER A 142 0.72 -20.46 9.50
CA SER A 142 -0.37 -19.98 8.64
C SER A 142 -0.82 -18.53 8.86
N SER A 143 -0.18 -17.78 9.77
CA SER A 143 -0.58 -16.40 10.10
C SER A 143 0.41 -15.32 9.65
N CYS A 144 1.45 -15.66 8.88
CA CYS A 144 2.45 -14.68 8.44
C CYS A 144 1.81 -13.51 7.69
N ASP A 145 0.82 -13.81 6.87
CA ASP A 145 -0.08 -12.87 6.20
C ASP A 145 -0.73 -11.86 7.16
N VAL A 146 -1.27 -12.31 8.29
CA VAL A 146 -1.91 -11.42 9.26
C VAL A 146 -0.88 -10.64 10.06
N PHE A 147 0.25 -11.26 10.41
CA PHE A 147 1.33 -10.60 11.12
C PHE A 147 1.92 -9.43 10.33
N ILE A 148 2.15 -9.58 9.02
CA ILE A 148 2.65 -8.46 8.22
C ILE A 148 1.67 -7.28 8.19
N LEU A 149 0.36 -7.54 8.18
CA LEU A 149 -0.66 -6.49 8.21
C LEU A 149 -0.71 -5.79 9.59
N MET A 150 -0.63 -6.58 10.67
CA MET A 150 -0.52 -6.04 12.03
C MET A 150 0.73 -5.18 12.21
N TYR A 151 1.88 -5.60 11.68
CA TYR A 151 3.11 -4.81 11.74
C TYR A 151 2.98 -3.50 10.97
N ALA A 152 2.41 -3.55 9.76
CA ALA A 152 2.16 -2.37 8.94
C ALA A 152 1.29 -1.36 9.70
N GLU A 153 0.15 -1.78 10.23
CA GLU A 153 -0.74 -0.88 10.96
C GLU A 153 -0.08 -0.33 12.25
N ALA A 154 0.69 -1.15 12.98
CA ALA A 154 1.44 -0.68 14.15
C ALA A 154 2.48 0.40 13.78
N ILE A 155 3.24 0.20 12.69
CA ILE A 155 4.20 1.19 12.17
C ILE A 155 3.48 2.50 11.82
N LEU A 156 2.40 2.41 11.04
CA LEU A 156 1.65 3.58 10.59
C LEU A 156 1.00 4.34 11.75
N ALA A 157 0.57 3.62 12.80
CA ALA A 157 0.06 4.18 14.04
C ALA A 157 1.16 4.65 15.01
N LYS A 158 2.44 4.55 14.65
CA LYS A 158 3.60 4.88 15.50
C LYS A 158 3.57 4.13 16.84
N LYS A 159 3.19 2.85 16.78
CA LYS A 159 3.16 1.94 17.92
C LYS A 159 4.23 0.86 17.79
N PRO A 160 4.77 0.32 18.90
CA PRO A 160 5.69 -0.81 18.85
C PRO A 160 5.01 -2.04 18.25
N GLN A 161 5.69 -2.77 17.38
CA GLN A 161 5.14 -3.94 16.69
C GLN A 161 4.97 -5.13 17.65
N VAL A 162 5.72 -5.18 18.76
CA VAL A 162 5.57 -6.18 19.84
C VAL A 162 4.19 -6.22 20.51
N ILE A 163 3.34 -5.21 20.31
CA ILE A 163 1.96 -5.25 20.85
C ILE A 163 1.08 -6.21 20.03
N MET A 164 1.48 -6.53 18.80
CA MET A 164 0.73 -7.35 17.86
C MET A 164 1.08 -8.83 18.04
N ARG A 165 0.36 -9.49 18.95
CA ARG A 165 0.65 -10.87 19.37
C ARG A 165 -0.23 -11.89 18.68
N GLN A 166 0.21 -13.14 18.70
CA GLN A 166 -0.51 -14.31 18.19
C GLN A 166 -1.99 -14.38 18.60
N GLN A 167 -2.28 -14.08 19.87
CA GLN A 167 -3.64 -14.07 20.42
C GLN A 167 -4.59 -13.06 19.74
N HIS A 168 -4.07 -12.06 19.02
CA HIS A 168 -4.87 -11.05 18.33
C HIS A 168 -5.27 -11.49 16.91
N VAL A 169 -4.58 -12.48 16.33
CA VAL A 169 -4.81 -12.92 14.93
C VAL A 169 -6.28 -13.20 14.64
N PRO A 170 -7.06 -13.93 15.47
CA PRO A 170 -8.46 -14.21 15.15
C PRO A 170 -9.34 -12.95 15.11
N MET A 171 -9.13 -12.02 16.05
CA MET A 171 -9.86 -10.74 16.07
C MET A 171 -9.42 -9.86 14.90
N TYR A 172 -8.13 -9.85 14.59
CA TYR A 172 -7.57 -9.02 13.53
C TYR A 172 -7.99 -9.49 12.14
N ARG A 173 -8.16 -10.81 11.91
CA ARG A 173 -8.78 -11.33 10.68
C ARG A 173 -10.20 -10.80 10.48
N ARG A 174 -11.02 -10.75 11.55
CA ARG A 174 -12.38 -10.17 11.48
C ARG A 174 -12.32 -8.68 11.18
N TYR A 175 -11.40 -7.96 11.82
CA TYR A 175 -11.19 -6.54 11.56
C TYR A 175 -10.74 -6.25 10.12
N ILE A 176 -9.81 -7.01 9.55
CA ILE A 176 -9.40 -6.91 8.15
C ILE A 176 -10.60 -7.12 7.23
N LYS A 177 -11.38 -8.18 7.50
CA LYS A 177 -12.60 -8.49 6.75
C LYS A 177 -13.57 -7.31 6.79
N ASP A 178 -13.88 -6.81 7.98
CA ASP A 178 -14.81 -5.70 8.14
C ASP A 178 -14.29 -4.46 7.41
N CYS A 179 -13.00 -4.16 7.51
CA CYS A 179 -12.40 -3.06 6.75
C CYS A 179 -12.57 -3.24 5.24
N ILE A 180 -12.27 -4.42 4.70
CA ILE A 180 -12.39 -4.68 3.27
C ILE A 180 -13.85 -4.62 2.83
N VAL A 181 -14.77 -5.25 3.54
CA VAL A 181 -16.21 -5.26 3.19
C VAL A 181 -16.81 -3.86 3.25
N HIS A 182 -16.51 -3.07 4.29
CA HIS A 182 -17.02 -1.71 4.37
C HIS A 182 -16.40 -0.80 3.29
N ASN A 183 -15.12 -1.00 2.96
CA ASN A 183 -14.47 -0.23 1.89
C ASN A 183 -14.86 -0.68 0.48
N THR A 184 -15.19 -1.96 0.28
CA THR A 184 -15.76 -2.42 -1.00
C THR A 184 -17.18 -1.92 -1.13
N ILE A 185 -17.99 -1.84 -0.07
CA ILE A 185 -19.29 -1.16 -0.13
C ILE A 185 -19.09 0.32 -0.49
N THR A 186 -18.12 1.03 0.13
CA THR A 186 -17.91 2.44 -0.17
C THR A 186 -17.37 2.72 -1.57
N ALA A 187 -16.53 1.83 -2.11
CA ALA A 187 -15.93 1.94 -3.44
C ALA A 187 -16.79 1.33 -4.56
N ALA A 188 -17.52 0.24 -4.30
CA ALA A 188 -18.47 -0.37 -5.23
C ALA A 188 -19.76 0.43 -5.35
N ASP A 189 -20.04 1.36 -4.44
CA ASP A 189 -21.12 2.34 -4.61
C ASP A 189 -20.85 3.32 -5.77
N GLY A 190 -19.69 3.28 -6.45
CA GLY A 190 -19.40 4.21 -7.55
C GLY A 190 -19.58 5.66 -7.11
N ARG A 191 -19.09 5.99 -5.90
CA ARG A 191 -19.29 7.30 -5.29
C ARG A 191 -18.17 8.23 -5.67
N CYS A 192 -18.55 9.38 -6.17
CA CYS A 192 -17.64 10.48 -6.40
C CYS A 192 -17.06 10.97 -5.08
N ALA A 193 -15.74 11.16 -5.06
CA ALA A 193 -14.98 11.64 -3.91
C ALA A 193 -15.15 13.14 -3.62
N CYS A 194 -15.97 13.86 -4.39
CA CYS A 194 -16.30 15.26 -4.12
C CYS A 194 -17.15 15.35 -2.84
N SER A 195 -16.73 16.16 -1.88
CA SER A 195 -17.46 16.39 -0.63
C SER A 195 -18.86 16.99 -0.87
N THR A 196 -19.04 17.68 -1.99
CA THR A 196 -20.32 18.27 -2.44
C THR A 196 -20.87 17.55 -3.68
N CYS A 197 -20.63 16.24 -3.81
CA CYS A 197 -21.10 15.44 -4.94
C CYS A 197 -22.60 15.67 -5.24
N CYS A 198 -22.91 16.05 -6.48
CA CYS A 198 -24.28 16.36 -6.92
C CYS A 198 -25.11 15.10 -7.27
N GLN A 199 -24.52 13.91 -7.16
CA GLN A 199 -25.13 12.61 -7.52
C GLN A 199 -25.88 12.67 -8.86
N PRO A 200 -25.17 12.94 -9.98
CA PRO A 200 -25.82 13.06 -11.27
C PRO A 200 -26.51 11.74 -11.64
N LYS A 201 -27.75 11.83 -12.15
CA LYS A 201 -28.60 10.66 -12.47
C LYS A 201 -28.51 10.25 -13.95
N THR A 202 -27.57 10.80 -14.71
CA THR A 202 -27.47 10.59 -16.15
C THR A 202 -26.91 9.20 -16.47
N ARG A 203 -27.37 8.60 -17.58
CA ARG A 203 -27.02 7.22 -17.97
C ARG A 203 -25.58 7.06 -18.48
N THR A 204 -24.89 8.16 -18.74
CA THR A 204 -23.49 8.25 -19.19
C THR A 204 -22.73 9.22 -18.28
N LEU A 205 -22.40 8.76 -17.08
CA LEU A 205 -21.58 9.53 -16.14
C LEU A 205 -20.13 9.55 -16.64
N GLN A 206 -19.58 10.75 -16.83
CA GLN A 206 -18.16 10.93 -17.12
C GLN A 206 -17.38 11.08 -15.81
N TRP A 207 -16.24 10.39 -15.75
CA TRP A 207 -15.44 10.25 -14.55
C TRP A 207 -14.00 10.65 -14.80
N ILE A 208 -13.40 11.37 -13.86
CA ILE A 208 -11.99 11.73 -13.89
C ILE A 208 -11.30 11.27 -12.60
N GLN A 209 -10.07 10.79 -12.73
CA GLN A 209 -9.23 10.42 -11.59
C GLN A 209 -8.24 11.55 -11.31
N CYS A 210 -8.06 11.91 -10.04
CA CYS A 210 -7.03 12.85 -9.62
C CYS A 210 -5.64 12.19 -9.71
N ASP A 211 -4.72 12.77 -10.47
CA ASP A 211 -3.34 12.26 -10.67
C ASP A 211 -2.46 12.32 -9.40
N ASN A 212 -2.91 12.98 -8.34
CA ASN A 212 -2.18 13.04 -7.07
C ASN A 212 -2.72 12.06 -6.02
N CYS A 213 -4.03 12.03 -5.80
CA CYS A 213 -4.64 11.20 -4.74
C CYS A 213 -5.36 9.95 -5.24
N ASP A 214 -5.38 9.72 -6.56
CA ASP A 214 -5.97 8.55 -7.22
C ASP A 214 -7.49 8.38 -6.96
N LEU A 215 -8.16 9.39 -6.39
CA LEU A 215 -9.62 9.42 -6.15
C LEU A 215 -10.40 9.79 -7.41
N TRP A 216 -11.62 9.26 -7.53
CA TRP A 216 -12.49 9.42 -8.70
C TRP A 216 -13.61 10.45 -8.47
N PHE A 217 -13.85 11.29 -9.47
CA PHE A 217 -14.83 12.37 -9.41
C PHE A 217 -15.72 12.36 -10.66
N HIS A 218 -17.01 12.71 -10.51
CA HIS A 218 -17.84 13.03 -11.68
C HIS A 218 -17.38 14.33 -12.29
N PHE A 219 -17.40 14.45 -13.61
CA PHE A 219 -17.11 15.70 -14.31
C PHE A 219 -17.98 16.85 -13.78
N GLU A 220 -19.26 16.60 -13.52
CA GLU A 220 -20.20 17.60 -12.97
C GLU A 220 -19.93 18.01 -11.53
N CYS A 221 -19.20 17.19 -10.77
CA CYS A 221 -18.86 17.51 -9.38
C CYS A 221 -17.58 18.35 -9.26
N VAL A 222 -16.86 18.54 -10.38
CA VAL A 222 -15.56 19.23 -10.42
C VAL A 222 -15.47 20.19 -11.61
N ASP A 223 -16.62 20.67 -12.07
CA ASP A 223 -16.78 21.70 -13.10
C ASP A 223 -16.15 21.38 -14.47
N LEU A 224 -16.10 20.09 -14.83
CA LEU A 224 -15.61 19.62 -16.13
C LEU A 224 -16.73 19.28 -17.14
N SER A 225 -17.99 19.58 -16.82
CA SER A 225 -19.17 19.20 -17.63
C SER A 225 -19.19 19.74 -19.07
N ASN A 226 -18.46 20.82 -19.34
CA ASN A 226 -18.53 21.54 -20.61
C ASN A 226 -17.21 21.54 -21.39
N VAL A 227 -16.27 20.69 -21.02
CA VAL A 227 -14.94 20.70 -21.65
C VAL A 227 -14.73 19.45 -22.51
N ASN A 228 -14.64 19.66 -23.83
CA ASN A 228 -14.09 18.70 -24.79
C ASN A 228 -12.57 18.60 -24.56
N LEU A 229 -12.16 18.04 -23.42
CA LEU A 229 -10.76 18.00 -23.04
C LEU A 229 -10.19 16.58 -23.11
N HIS A 230 -9.16 16.45 -23.94
CA HIS A 230 -8.05 15.56 -23.64
C HIS A 230 -7.25 16.21 -22.50
N LEU A 231 -7.68 15.99 -21.26
CA LEU A 231 -6.90 16.36 -20.07
C LEU A 231 -5.79 15.32 -19.90
N ASP A 232 -4.54 15.73 -20.09
CA ASP A 232 -3.38 14.88 -19.79
C ASP A 232 -3.23 14.63 -18.29
N ARG A 233 -3.67 15.59 -17.46
CA ARG A 233 -3.66 15.50 -15.99
C ARG A 233 -4.81 16.29 -15.36
N TYR A 234 -5.29 15.82 -14.22
CA TYR A 234 -6.29 16.46 -13.37
C TYR A 234 -5.92 16.37 -11.89
N TYR A 235 -6.08 17.48 -11.17
CA TYR A 235 -5.88 17.55 -9.73
C TYR A 235 -7.16 18.06 -9.06
N CYS A 236 -7.65 17.35 -8.04
CA CYS A 236 -8.86 17.76 -7.34
C CYS A 236 -8.67 19.04 -6.50
N ALA A 237 -9.77 19.67 -6.12
CA ALA A 237 -9.76 20.89 -5.30
C ALA A 237 -8.96 20.73 -4.00
N ASP A 238 -9.07 19.59 -3.33
CA ASP A 238 -8.31 19.32 -2.10
C ASP A 238 -6.80 19.24 -2.35
N CYS A 239 -6.38 18.57 -3.42
CA CYS A 239 -4.96 18.48 -3.79
C CYS A 239 -4.42 19.84 -4.24
N THR A 240 -5.23 20.64 -4.92
CA THR A 240 -4.88 21.99 -5.36
C THR A 240 -4.77 22.95 -4.17
N ALA A 241 -5.76 22.97 -3.27
CA ALA A 241 -5.80 23.83 -2.09
C ALA A 241 -4.69 23.52 -1.08
N THR A 242 -4.25 22.26 -1.00
CA THR A 242 -3.16 21.84 -0.12
C THR A 242 -1.77 21.93 -0.76
N GLY A 243 -1.66 22.43 -1.99
CA GLY A 243 -0.39 22.51 -2.73
C GLY A 243 0.22 21.15 -3.08
N ARG A 244 -0.60 20.08 -3.08
CA ARG A 244 -0.20 18.71 -3.44
C ARG A 244 -0.37 18.47 -4.95
N MET A 245 0.21 19.34 -5.77
CA MET A 245 0.27 19.14 -7.21
C MET A 245 1.65 18.57 -7.54
N LEU A 246 1.70 17.33 -8.00
CA LEU A 246 2.93 16.75 -8.54
C LEU A 246 3.21 17.40 -9.91
N PRO A 247 4.42 17.93 -10.17
CA PRO A 247 4.76 18.55 -11.46
C PRO A 247 4.70 17.56 -12.63
#